data_AF-A0A3B9EE44-F1
#
_entry.id   AF-A0A3B9EE44-F1
#
_cell.length_a   1.000
_cell.length_b   1.000
_cell.length_c   1.000
_cell.angle_alpha   90.00
_cell.angle_beta   90.00
_cell.angle_gamma   90.00
#
_symmetry.space_group_name_H-M   'P 1'
#
loop_
_entity.id
_entity.type
_entity.pdbx_description
1 polymer ?
#
loop_
_entity_poly.entity_id
_entity_poly.type
_entity_poly.pdbx_seq_one_letter_code
_entity_poly.pdbx_strand_id
1 'polypeptide(L)' 'AVAKGAMSQAAADELVGRITATTDYDAIKGADLVVEAVFEDRALKADVTRRAEAQIGPDAVFASNTSTLPI' A
#
# COMPACT_ATOMS: atom_id res chain seq x y z
N ALA A 1 7.24 -12.01 16.72
CA ALA A 1 8.33 -12.88 16.21
C ALA A 1 9.60 -12.75 17.05
N VAL A 2 10.05 -11.53 17.41
CA VAL A 2 11.21 -11.33 18.31
C VAL A 2 11.04 -12.01 19.67
N ALA A 3 9.95 -11.71 20.40
CA ALA A 3 9.68 -12.31 21.73
C ALA A 3 9.53 -13.84 21.70
N LYS A 4 9.24 -14.42 20.54
CA LYS A 4 9.14 -15.89 20.32
C LYS A 4 10.46 -16.50 19.82
N GLY A 5 11.55 -15.72 19.75
CA GLY A 5 12.87 -16.16 19.26
C GLY A 5 12.96 -16.41 17.75
N ALA A 6 11.91 -16.13 16.99
CA ALA A 6 11.85 -16.42 15.56
C ALA A 6 12.56 -15.39 14.66
N MET A 7 12.95 -14.24 15.21
CA MET A 7 13.73 -13.21 14.52
C MET A 7 14.54 -12.39 15.52
N SER A 8 15.67 -11.81 15.09
CA SER A 8 16.44 -10.88 15.92
C SER A 8 15.75 -9.51 16.00
N GLN A 9 16.06 -8.73 17.05
CA GLN A 9 15.57 -7.35 17.16
C GLN A 9 16.06 -6.49 15.99
N ALA A 10 17.34 -6.61 15.61
CA ALA A 10 17.91 -5.84 14.49
C ALA A 10 17.19 -6.10 13.17
N ALA A 11 16.83 -7.37 12.86
CA ALA A 11 16.06 -7.68 11.66
C ALA A 11 14.63 -7.11 11.72
N ALA A 12 14.03 -7.03 12.90
CA ALA A 12 12.72 -6.40 13.09
C ALA A 12 12.80 -4.89 12.88
N ASP A 13 13.82 -4.24 13.41
CA ASP A 13 14.04 -2.79 13.29
C ASP A 13 14.32 -2.41 11.83
N GLU A 14 15.13 -3.20 11.11
CA GLU A 14 15.36 -3.00 9.67
C GLU A 14 14.07 -3.13 8.87
N LEU A 15 13.24 -4.15 9.16
CA LEU A 15 11.98 -4.37 8.46
C LEU A 15 11.01 -3.20 8.68
N VAL A 16 10.86 -2.74 9.92
CA VAL A 16 10.00 -1.59 10.24
C VAL A 16 10.55 -0.31 9.61
N GLY A 17 11.87 -0.15 9.53
CA GLY A 17 12.52 0.99 8.88
C GLY A 17 12.24 1.13 7.39
N ARG A 18 11.76 0.07 6.72
CA ARG A 18 11.30 0.12 5.32
C ARG A 18 9.91 0.76 5.17
N ILE A 19 9.17 0.93 6.24
CA ILE A 19 7.80 1.47 6.22
C ILE A 19 7.85 3.00 6.33
N THR A 20 7.34 3.68 5.31
CA THR A 20 7.14 5.13 5.35
C THR A 20 5.63 5.42 5.46
N ALA A 21 5.19 5.82 6.65
CA ALA A 21 3.81 6.22 6.88
C ALA A 21 3.56 7.65 6.41
N THR A 22 2.48 7.88 5.67
CA THR A 22 2.16 9.18 5.09
C THR A 22 0.67 9.30 4.80
N THR A 23 0.18 10.53 4.72
CA THR A 23 -1.16 10.87 4.22
C THR A 23 -1.10 11.55 2.84
N ASP A 24 0.10 11.76 2.32
CA ASP A 24 0.36 12.40 1.04
C ASP A 24 0.47 11.35 -0.07
N TYR A 25 -0.30 11.55 -1.14
CA TYR A 25 -0.28 10.70 -2.33
C TYR A 25 0.99 10.89 -3.15
N ASP A 26 1.67 12.03 -3.04
CA ASP A 26 2.93 12.24 -3.75
C ASP A 26 4.02 11.25 -3.31
N ALA A 27 3.90 10.67 -2.12
CA ALA A 27 4.85 9.70 -1.59
C ALA A 27 4.83 8.33 -2.32
N ILE A 28 3.81 8.05 -3.13
CA ILE A 28 3.74 6.82 -3.94
C ILE A 28 4.24 7.01 -5.38
N LYS A 29 4.77 8.19 -5.72
CA LYS A 29 5.40 8.43 -7.03
C LYS A 29 6.54 7.45 -7.26
N GLY A 30 6.54 6.83 -8.44
CA GLY A 30 7.55 5.84 -8.83
C GLY A 30 7.37 4.46 -8.19
N ALA A 31 6.25 4.19 -7.52
CA ALA A 31 5.91 2.85 -7.08
C ALA A 31 5.62 1.93 -8.28
N ASP A 32 6.20 0.73 -8.29
CA ASP A 32 5.93 -0.31 -9.30
C ASP A 32 4.59 -1.03 -9.06
N LEU A 33 4.16 -1.09 -7.80
CA LEU A 33 2.92 -1.73 -7.36
C LEU A 33 2.22 -0.89 -6.28
N VAL A 34 0.93 -0.63 -6.47
CA VAL A 34 0.05 -0.03 -5.48
C VAL A 34 -1.06 -1.02 -5.12
N VAL A 35 -1.27 -1.22 -3.81
CA VAL A 35 -2.36 -2.04 -3.28
C VAL A 35 -3.32 -1.17 -2.47
N GLU A 36 -4.56 -1.06 -2.95
CA GLU A 36 -5.63 -0.36 -2.27
C GLU A 36 -6.31 -1.28 -1.23
N ALA A 37 -6.41 -0.80 0.02
CA ALA A 37 -7.02 -1.52 1.14
C ALA A 37 -7.82 -0.58 2.08
N VAL A 38 -8.54 0.38 1.51
CA VAL A 38 -9.51 1.22 2.22
C VAL A 38 -10.83 0.46 2.45
N PHE A 39 -11.76 1.11 3.16
CA PHE A 39 -13.09 0.54 3.44
C PHE A 39 -13.78 0.03 2.17
N GLU A 40 -14.61 -1.01 2.34
CA GLU A 40 -15.37 -1.66 1.28
C GLU A 40 -16.58 -0.79 0.84
N ASP A 41 -16.27 0.42 0.35
CA ASP A 41 -17.20 1.39 -0.21
C ASP A 41 -16.78 1.72 -1.65
N ARG A 42 -17.73 1.63 -2.58
CA ARG A 42 -17.45 1.78 -4.01
C ARG A 42 -17.02 3.19 -4.38
N ALA A 43 -17.63 4.22 -3.78
CA ALA A 43 -17.32 5.60 -4.12
C ALA A 43 -15.93 5.99 -3.58
N LEU A 44 -15.62 5.55 -2.36
CA LEU A 44 -14.32 5.76 -1.74
C LEU A 44 -13.21 5.07 -2.54
N LYS A 45 -13.36 3.80 -2.89
CA LYS A 45 -12.35 3.07 -3.67
C LYS A 45 -12.13 3.67 -5.05
N ALA A 46 -13.19 4.14 -5.72
CA ALA A 46 -13.08 4.84 -7.00
C ALA A 46 -12.28 6.15 -6.86
N ASP A 47 -12.52 6.95 -5.81
CA ASP A 47 -11.75 8.17 -5.56
C ASP A 47 -10.28 7.87 -5.27
N VAL A 48 -10.01 6.89 -4.41
CA VAL A 48 -8.65 6.47 -4.04
C VAL A 48 -7.89 5.95 -5.27
N THR A 49 -8.53 5.12 -6.10
CA THR A 49 -7.94 4.60 -7.34
C THR A 49 -7.51 5.75 -8.24
N ARG A 50 -8.42 6.68 -8.55
CA ARG A 50 -8.12 7.86 -9.39
C ARG A 50 -6.98 8.70 -8.84
N ARG A 51 -6.94 8.91 -7.52
CA ARG A 51 -5.89 9.71 -6.87
C ARG A 51 -4.53 9.00 -6.89
N ALA A 52 -4.51 7.67 -6.77
CA ALA A 52 -3.29 6.88 -6.82
C ALA A 52 -2.75 6.72 -8.25
N GLU A 53 -3.62 6.44 -9.22
CA GLU A 53 -3.27 6.35 -10.65
C GLU A 53 -2.63 7.64 -11.17
N ALA A 54 -3.04 8.80 -10.65
CA ALA A 54 -2.44 10.10 -10.99
C ALA A 54 -0.96 10.24 -10.55
N GLN A 55 -0.44 9.36 -9.70
CA GLN A 55 0.91 9.44 -9.14
C GLN A 55 1.87 8.40 -9.71
N ILE A 56 1.34 7.31 -10.26
CA ILE A 56 2.14 6.16 -10.70
C ILE A 56 2.41 6.18 -12.20
N GLY A 57 3.48 5.50 -12.62
CA GLY A 57 3.88 5.42 -14.02
C GLY A 57 2.96 4.51 -14.84
N PRO A 58 3.03 4.57 -16.18
CA PRO A 58 2.18 3.76 -17.07
C PRO A 58 2.43 2.24 -16.95
N ASP A 59 3.61 1.84 -16.45
CA ASP A 59 3.99 0.44 -16.26
C ASP A 59 3.70 -0.07 -14.84
N ALA A 60 3.20 0.81 -13.95
CA ALA A 60 2.89 0.43 -12.59
C ALA A 60 1.61 -0.42 -12.52
N VAL A 61 1.61 -1.41 -11.63
CA VAL A 61 0.43 -2.25 -11.38
C VAL A 61 -0.39 -1.64 -10.26
N PHE A 62 -1.68 -1.45 -10.50
CA PHE A 62 -2.65 -1.12 -9.45
C PHE A 62 -3.48 -2.36 -9.12
N ALA A 63 -3.63 -2.66 -7.84
CA ALA A 63 -4.43 -3.77 -7.33
C ALA A 63 -5.35 -3.30 -6.20
N SER A 64 -6.57 -3.85 -6.15
CA SER A 64 -7.48 -3.67 -5.02
C SER A 64 -7.56 -4.95 -4.20
N ASN A 65 -7.50 -4.82 -2.87
CA ASN A 65 -7.75 -5.91 -1.92
C ASN A 65 -9.26 -6.13 -1.68
N THR A 66 -10.16 -5.63 -2.55
CA THR A 66 -11.60 -5.87 -2.41
C THR A 66 -11.93 -7.36 -2.40
N SER A 67 -12.99 -7.72 -1.67
CA SER A 67 -13.48 -9.10 -1.56
C SER A 67 -14.89 -9.28 -2.12
N THR A 68 -15.62 -8.18 -2.29
CA THR A 68 -17.05 -8.19 -2.64
C THR A 68 -17.40 -7.31 -3.83
N LEU A 69 -16.53 -6.35 -4.19
CA LEU A 69 -16.76 -5.48 -5.34
C LEU A 69 -16.12 -6.09 -6.58
N PRO A 70 -16.79 -6.04 -7.73
CA PRO A 70 -16.19 -6.45 -9.00
C PRO A 70 -15.04 -5.50 -9.36
N ILE A 71 -13.96 -6.09 -9.88
CA ILE A 71 -12.83 -5.38 -10.50
C ILE A 71 -13.24 -4.84 -11.87
#